data_AF-A0A450VKG6-F1
#
_entry.id   AF-A0A450VKG6-F1
#
_cell.length_a   1.000
_cell.length_b   1.000
_cell.length_c   1.000
_cell.angle_alpha   90.00
_cell.angle_beta   90.00
_cell.angle_gamma   90.00
#
_symmetry.space_group_name_H-M   'P 1'
#
loop_
_entity.id
_entity.type
_entity.pdbx_description
1 polymer ?
#
loop_
_entity_poly.entity_id
_entity_poly.type
_entity_poly.pdbx_seq_one_letter_code
_entity_poly.pdbx_strand_id
1 'polypeptide(L)'
;MLQDLPELIYPRQLVRAKRSLCGRVTLARMPRLQPLLAGILAEGDTHDARVDLRFALDDSGRPSIWGTVQADLNLICQRCLKAVPFRAEGEVHLGIISMNDQMDYPGQPNESIFILTNLANGGVFGVQQSPF
;
A
#
# COMPACT_ATOMS: atom_id res chain seq x y z
N MET A 1 17.27 10.00 -7.97
CA MET A 1 17.43 9.07 -6.83
C MET A 1 16.09 9.05 -6.11
N LEU A 2 15.34 7.95 -6.14
CA LEU A 2 14.06 7.83 -5.41
C LEU A 2 14.37 7.74 -3.91
N GLN A 3 13.63 8.48 -3.08
CA GLN A 3 13.80 8.46 -1.62
C GLN A 3 13.01 7.30 -1.01
N ASP A 4 13.49 6.77 0.11
CA ASP A 4 12.75 5.78 0.90
C ASP A 4 11.48 6.41 1.47
N LEU A 5 10.35 5.73 1.31
CA LEU A 5 9.10 6.19 1.92
C LEU A 5 9.22 6.12 3.44
N PRO A 6 8.62 7.09 4.16
CA PRO A 6 8.53 7.02 5.61
C PRO A 6 7.69 5.81 6.02
N GLU A 7 8.08 5.18 7.13
CA GLU A 7 7.37 4.01 7.68
C GLU A 7 5.99 4.38 8.23
N LEU A 8 5.87 5.59 8.78
CA LEU A 8 4.61 6.13 9.30
C LEU A 8 4.30 7.44 8.59
N ILE A 9 3.04 7.60 8.24
CA ILE A 9 2.48 8.82 7.63
C ILE A 9 1.27 9.26 8.43
N TYR A 10 0.89 10.54 8.29
CA TYR A 10 -0.36 11.08 8.81
C TYR A 10 -1.31 11.36 7.63
N PRO A 11 -2.11 10.38 7.18
CA PRO A 11 -2.83 10.47 5.91
C PRO A 11 -3.77 11.68 5.83
N ARG A 12 -4.49 11.98 6.92
CA ARG A 12 -5.40 13.14 6.97
C ARG A 12 -4.68 14.47 6.80
N GLN A 13 -3.45 14.60 7.32
CA GLN A 13 -2.65 15.81 7.13
C GLN A 13 -2.20 15.93 5.67
N LEU A 14 -1.80 14.81 5.05
CA LEU A 14 -1.42 14.76 3.64
C LEU A 14 -2.60 15.09 2.71
N VAL A 15 -3.81 14.63 3.03
CA VAL A 15 -5.04 15.00 2.31
C VAL A 15 -5.32 16.49 2.43
N ARG A 16 -5.28 17.07 3.64
CA ARG A 16 -5.47 18.52 3.86
C ARG A 16 -4.44 19.35 3.09
N ALA A 17 -3.20 18.87 3.05
CA ALA A 17 -2.12 19.51 2.32
C ALA A 17 -2.11 19.18 0.81
N LYS A 18 -3.03 18.35 0.32
CA LYS A 18 -3.11 17.85 -1.06
C LYS A 18 -1.76 17.35 -1.59
N ARG A 19 -1.03 16.61 -0.77
CA ARG A 19 0.31 16.12 -1.11
C ARG A 19 0.26 14.77 -1.82
N SER A 20 1.34 14.46 -2.52
CA SER A 20 1.67 13.12 -2.98
C SER A 20 2.92 12.61 -2.26
N LEU A 21 3.08 11.29 -2.23
CA LEU A 21 4.29 10.60 -1.79
C LEU A 21 4.75 9.67 -2.89
N CYS A 22 5.96 9.89 -3.38
CA CYS A 22 6.60 9.07 -4.41
C CYS A 22 7.96 8.63 -3.90
N GLY A 23 8.28 7.35 -4.07
CA GLY A 23 9.54 6.81 -3.61
C GLY A 23 9.56 5.29 -3.64
N ARG A 24 10.29 4.69 -2.70
CA ARG A 24 10.53 3.25 -2.70
C ARG A 24 10.32 2.61 -1.32
N VAL A 25 9.96 1.33 -1.33
CA VAL A 25 9.82 0.49 -0.14
C VAL A 25 10.59 -0.80 -0.36
N THR A 26 11.47 -1.16 0.58
CA THR A 26 12.25 -2.39 0.46
C THR A 26 11.38 -3.64 0.59
N LEU A 27 11.54 -4.56 -0.37
CA LEU A 27 10.89 -5.86 -0.38
C LEU A 27 11.38 -6.76 0.76
N ALA A 28 12.59 -6.51 1.27
CA ALA A 28 13.16 -7.21 2.41
C ALA A 28 12.36 -7.00 3.71
N ARG A 29 11.43 -6.04 3.77
CA ARG A 29 10.53 -5.84 4.92
C ARG A 29 9.16 -6.50 4.75
N MET A 30 8.95 -7.28 3.68
CA MET A 30 7.66 -7.91 3.36
C MET A 30 7.67 -9.42 3.67
N PRO A 31 7.32 -9.85 4.90
CA PRO A 31 7.47 -11.25 5.35
C PRO A 31 6.60 -12.24 4.57
N ARG A 32 5.48 -11.77 3.99
CA ARG A 32 4.63 -12.59 3.12
C ARG A 32 5.20 -12.80 1.72
N LEU A 33 6.03 -11.87 1.25
CA LEU A 33 6.60 -11.89 -0.11
C LEU A 33 7.94 -12.63 -0.13
N GLN A 34 8.78 -12.45 0.89
CA GLN A 34 10.12 -13.05 0.95
C GLN A 34 10.17 -14.55 0.62
N PRO A 35 9.28 -15.42 1.15
CA PRO A 35 9.37 -16.86 0.88
C PRO A 35 9.05 -17.24 -0.57
N LEU A 36 8.49 -16.33 -1.36
CA LEU A 36 8.11 -16.54 -2.76
C LEU A 36 9.22 -16.15 -3.74
N LEU A 37 10.20 -15.37 -3.28
CA LEU A 37 11.32 -14.89 -4.10
C LEU A 37 12.33 -16.01 -4.33
N ALA A 38 12.90 -16.06 -5.52
CA ALA A 38 13.90 -17.04 -5.93
C ALA A 38 15.27 -16.71 -5.32
N GLY A 39 15.40 -16.89 -4.01
CA GLY A 39 16.61 -16.68 -3.21
C GLY A 39 16.49 -15.50 -2.22
N ILE A 40 17.53 -15.31 -1.40
CA ILE A 40 17.79 -14.00 -0.78
C ILE A 40 18.02 -13.06 -1.95
N LEU A 41 17.17 -12.04 -2.13
CA LEU A 41 17.18 -11.07 -3.24
C LEU A 41 18.53 -11.08 -3.98
N ALA A 42 18.59 -11.81 -5.09
CA ALA A 42 19.85 -12.16 -5.70
C ALA A 42 20.54 -10.91 -6.28
N GLU A 43 21.84 -10.96 -6.51
CA GLU A 43 22.57 -9.90 -7.21
C GLU A 43 21.92 -9.64 -8.58
N GLY A 44 21.22 -8.51 -8.71
CA GLY A 44 20.46 -8.12 -9.91
C GLY A 44 18.96 -7.94 -9.70
N ASP A 45 18.40 -8.37 -8.57
CA ASP A 45 17.00 -8.10 -8.21
C ASP A 45 16.82 -6.64 -7.79
N THR A 46 15.71 -6.02 -8.21
CA THR A 46 15.26 -4.77 -7.57
C THR A 46 14.80 -5.10 -6.16
N HIS A 47 15.59 -4.66 -5.17
CA HIS A 47 15.27 -4.85 -3.74
C HIS A 47 14.09 -3.99 -3.26
N ASP A 48 13.55 -3.13 -4.12
CA ASP A 48 12.56 -2.13 -3.75
C ASP A 48 11.36 -2.15 -4.70
N ALA A 49 10.17 -1.97 -4.12
CA ALA A 49 8.97 -1.58 -4.86
C ALA A 49 8.94 -0.06 -5.01
N ARG A 50 8.61 0.42 -6.21
CA ARG A 50 8.29 1.84 -6.46
C ARG A 50 6.84 2.09 -6.06
N VAL A 51 6.62 3.20 -5.37
CA VAL A 51 5.31 3.58 -4.84
C VAL A 51 5.03 5.02 -5.24
N ASP A 52 3.84 5.27 -5.76
CA ASP A 52 3.28 6.60 -6.01
C ASP A 52 1.90 6.66 -5.34
N LEU A 53 1.74 7.56 -4.36
CA LEU A 53 0.50 7.76 -3.63
C LEU A 53 0.06 9.23 -3.71
N ARG A 54 -1.24 9.43 -3.89
CA ARG A 54 -1.92 10.72 -3.89
C ARG A 54 -2.96 10.74 -2.79
N PHE A 55 -3.03 11.87 -2.09
CA PHE A 55 -3.92 12.07 -0.95
C PHE A 55 -4.90 13.19 -1.27
N ALA A 56 -6.18 12.88 -1.33
CA ALA A 56 -7.23 13.84 -1.67
C ALA A 56 -8.55 13.50 -0.98
N LEU A 57 -9.54 14.37 -1.17
CA LEU A 57 -10.93 14.02 -0.87
C LEU A 57 -11.51 13.29 -2.08
N ASP A 58 -12.32 12.27 -1.84
CA ASP A 58 -13.08 11.59 -2.87
C ASP A 58 -14.30 12.42 -3.30
N ASP A 59 -15.07 11.91 -4.25
CA ASP A 59 -16.28 12.57 -4.77
C ASP A 59 -17.36 12.79 -3.69
N SER A 60 -17.30 12.03 -2.60
CA SER A 60 -18.18 12.17 -1.43
C SER A 60 -17.59 13.11 -0.36
N GLY A 61 -16.46 13.76 -0.64
CA GLY A 61 -15.77 14.66 0.29
C GLY A 61 -15.02 13.95 1.41
N ARG A 62 -14.75 12.64 1.28
CA ARG A 62 -14.08 11.83 2.32
C ARG A 62 -12.59 11.71 2.04
N PRO A 63 -11.72 11.73 3.08
CA PRO A 63 -10.28 11.60 2.88
C PRO A 63 -9.92 10.21 2.35
N SER A 64 -9.17 10.16 1.26
CA SER A 64 -8.84 8.93 0.55
C SER A 64 -7.42 8.97 -0.03
N ILE A 65 -6.88 7.78 -0.30
CA ILE A 65 -5.55 7.54 -0.83
C ILE A 65 -5.68 6.76 -2.13
N TRP A 66 -5.05 7.25 -3.19
CA TRP A 66 -4.97 6.57 -4.49
C TRP A 66 -3.53 6.39 -4.88
N GLY A 67 -3.21 5.36 -5.67
CA GLY A 67 -1.86 5.22 -6.16
C GLY A 67 -1.56 3.90 -6.82
N THR A 68 -0.28 3.69 -7.06
CA THR A 68 0.24 2.48 -7.70
C THR A 68 1.51 2.01 -7.02
N VAL A 69 1.69 0.69 -6.97
CA VAL A 69 2.90 0.02 -6.52
C VAL A 69 3.40 -0.86 -7.66
N GLN A 70 4.70 -0.79 -7.95
CA GLN A 70 5.35 -1.58 -8.99
C GLN A 70 6.66 -2.18 -8.48
N ALA A 71 6.90 -3.46 -8.78
CA ALA A 71 8.15 -4.13 -8.45
C ALA A 71 8.49 -5.19 -9.51
N ASP A 72 9.75 -5.23 -9.94
CA ASP A 72 10.26 -6.34 -10.74
C ASP A 72 10.84 -7.39 -9.77
N LEU A 73 10.27 -8.60 -9.82
CA LEU A 73 10.52 -9.70 -8.90
C LEU A 73 11.08 -10.90 -9.66
N ASN A 74 11.93 -11.68 -9.01
CA ASN A 74 12.24 -13.04 -9.44
C ASN A 74 11.52 -14.03 -8.52
N LEU A 75 10.48 -14.69 -9.03
CA LEU A 75 9.67 -15.64 -8.26
C LEU A 75 10.13 -17.08 -8.49
N ILE A 76 9.91 -17.94 -7.50
CA ILE A 76 10.07 -19.39 -7.67
C ILE A 76 8.85 -19.95 -8.41
N CYS A 77 9.05 -20.49 -9.60
CA CYS A 77 7.98 -21.18 -10.31
C CYS A 77 7.57 -22.45 -9.57
N GLN A 78 6.31 -22.55 -9.13
CA GLN A 78 5.80 -23.73 -8.41
C GLN A 78 5.72 -25.01 -9.28
N ARG A 79 5.89 -24.89 -10.61
CA ARG A 79 5.87 -26.04 -11.53
C ARG A 79 7.24 -26.62 -11.83
N CYS A 80 8.25 -25.77 -12.03
CA CYS A 80 9.59 -26.21 -12.42
C CYS A 80 10.68 -25.88 -11.40
N LEU A 81 10.34 -25.16 -10.32
CA LEU A 81 11.23 -24.68 -9.26
C LEU A 81 12.39 -23.80 -9.76
N LYS A 82 12.25 -23.20 -10.94
CA LYS A 82 13.22 -22.24 -11.50
C LYS A 82 12.79 -20.80 -11.21
N ALA A 83 13.76 -19.90 -11.18
CA ALA A 83 13.51 -18.46 -11.13
C ALA A 83 12.80 -17.99 -12.40
N VAL A 84 11.75 -17.17 -12.23
CA VAL A 84 11.00 -16.56 -13.31
C VAL A 84 10.86 -15.07 -13.04
N PRO A 85 11.28 -14.20 -13.99
CA PRO A 85 11.05 -12.77 -13.86
C PRO A 85 9.56 -12.47 -13.94
N PHE A 86 9.08 -11.68 -13.00
CA PHE A 86 7.69 -11.31 -12.85
C PHE A 86 7.59 -9.84 -12.47
N ARG A 87 6.84 -9.07 -13.26
CA ARG A 87 6.55 -7.67 -12.96
C ARG A 87 5.24 -7.59 -12.18
N ALA A 88 5.34 -7.26 -10.91
CA ALA A 88 4.20 -7.03 -10.04
C ALA A 88 3.74 -5.58 -10.15
N GLU A 89 2.48 -5.38 -10.47
CA GLU A 89 1.81 -4.07 -10.46
C GLU A 89 0.53 -4.18 -9.65
N GLY A 90 0.27 -3.18 -8.81
CA GLY A 90 -0.94 -3.12 -8.00
C GLY A 90 -1.44 -1.70 -7.84
N GLU A 91 -2.75 -1.53 -7.86
CA GLU A 91 -3.40 -0.27 -7.57
C GLU A 91 -3.69 -0.17 -6.06
N VAL A 92 -3.60 1.05 -5.54
CA VAL A 92 -3.93 1.37 -4.15
C VAL A 92 -5.13 2.26 -4.16
N HIS A 93 -6.22 1.82 -3.51
CA HIS A 93 -7.39 2.64 -3.26
C HIS A 93 -7.87 2.43 -1.82
N LEU A 94 -7.68 3.45 -0.99
CA LEU A 94 -7.94 3.37 0.45
C LEU A 94 -8.79 4.55 0.93
N GLY A 95 -9.94 4.24 1.54
CA GLY A 95 -10.73 5.22 2.29
C GLY A 95 -10.20 5.39 3.71
N ILE A 96 -10.07 6.63 4.18
CA ILE A 96 -9.66 6.92 5.55
C ILE A 96 -10.90 7.22 6.39
N ILE A 97 -11.21 6.33 7.32
CA ILE A 97 -12.35 6.48 8.23
C ILE A 97 -11.88 6.77 9.66
N SER A 98 -12.70 7.54 10.38
CA SER A 98 -12.56 7.70 11.83
C SER A 98 -13.47 6.69 12.51
N MET A 99 -13.11 6.29 13.73
CA MET A 99 -13.92 5.36 14.54
C MET A 99 -15.40 5.77 14.62
N ASN A 100 -15.67 7.08 14.72
CA ASN A 100 -17.03 7.62 14.82
C ASN A 100 -17.78 7.68 13.48
N ASP A 101 -17.05 7.63 12.35
CA ASP A 101 -17.63 7.69 10.98
C ASP A 101 -17.89 6.29 10.40
N GLN A 102 -17.61 5.23 11.16
CA GLN A 102 -17.67 3.84 10.68
C GLN A 102 -19.09 3.41 10.29
N MET A 103 -20.13 4.01 10.89
CA MET A 103 -21.53 3.67 10.61
C MET A 103 -22.10 4.28 9.32
N ASP A 104 -21.44 5.29 8.74
CA ASP A 104 -21.97 6.07 7.61
C ASP A 104 -21.13 5.88 6.33
N TYR A 105 -20.33 4.81 6.24
CA TYR A 105 -19.57 4.48 5.03
C TYR A 105 -20.34 3.47 4.17
N PRO A 106 -21.00 3.91 3.07
CA PRO A 106 -21.55 2.98 2.10
C PRO A 106 -20.36 2.38 1.36
N GLY A 107 -19.86 1.24 1.85
CA GLY A 107 -18.71 0.56 1.24
C GLY A 107 -18.87 0.54 -0.28
N GLN A 108 -17.95 1.19 -1.00
CA GLN A 108 -17.90 0.99 -2.44
C GLN A 108 -17.40 -0.42 -2.74
N PRO A 109 -17.90 -1.06 -3.79
CA PRO A 109 -17.69 -2.48 -4.00
C PRO A 109 -16.21 -2.86 -4.19
N ASN A 110 -15.85 -4.00 -3.58
CA ASN A 110 -14.89 -5.02 -3.99
C ASN A 110 -13.37 -4.78 -3.89
N GLU A 111 -12.87 -3.54 -3.83
CA GLU A 111 -11.40 -3.31 -3.91
C GLU A 111 -10.86 -2.27 -2.92
N SER A 112 -11.67 -1.84 -1.96
CA SER A 112 -11.28 -0.78 -1.03
C SER A 112 -10.84 -1.37 0.32
N ILE A 113 -9.59 -1.11 0.71
CA ILE A 113 -9.12 -1.36 2.08
C ILE A 113 -9.31 -0.09 2.90
N PHE A 114 -9.95 -0.21 4.07
CA PHE A 114 -10.14 0.92 4.97
C PHE A 114 -9.06 0.96 6.05
N ILE A 115 -8.52 2.16 6.27
CA ILE A 115 -7.60 2.43 7.37
C ILE A 115 -8.35 3.17 8.48
N LEU A 116 -8.51 2.52 9.63
CA LEU A 116 -9.05 3.13 10.84
C LEU A 116 -7.97 3.98 11.50
N THR A 117 -8.24 5.28 11.67
CA THR A 117 -7.34 6.22 12.34
C THR A 117 -7.93 6.71 13.66
N ASN A 118 -7.16 6.63 14.76
CA ASN A 118 -7.57 7.19 16.05
C ASN A 118 -7.17 8.68 16.14
N LEU A 119 -8.16 9.56 16.32
CA LEU A 119 -7.98 11.02 16.44
C LEU A 119 -7.15 11.43 17.66
N ALA A 120 -7.08 10.62 18.72
CA ALA A 120 -6.38 10.97 19.95
C ALA A 120 -4.86 10.70 19.91
N ASN A 121 -4.40 9.73 19.11
CA ASN A 121 -3.01 9.25 19.16
C ASN A 121 -2.28 9.25 17.82
N GLY A 122 -2.91 9.67 16.72
CA GLY A 122 -2.27 9.72 15.39
C GLY A 122 -1.82 8.36 14.84
N GLY A 123 -2.11 7.27 15.54
CA GLY A 123 -1.79 5.90 15.15
C GLY A 123 -2.85 5.30 14.24
N VAL A 124 -2.39 4.54 13.25
CA VAL A 124 -3.21 3.68 12.39
C VAL A 124 -3.57 2.41 13.16
N PHE A 125 -4.85 2.18 13.44
CA PHE A 125 -5.34 0.99 14.14
C PHE A 125 -6.10 0.10 13.16
N GLY A 126 -5.37 -0.68 12.37
CA GLY A 126 -5.93 -1.81 11.62
C GLY A 126 -6.46 -1.48 10.22
N VAL A 127 -6.30 -2.49 9.36
CA VAL A 127 -6.89 -2.62 8.03
C VAL A 127 -8.18 -3.40 8.21
N GLN A 128 -9.33 -2.79 7.91
CA GLN A 128 -10.60 -3.52 7.85
C GLN A 128 -10.96 -3.73 6.38
N GLN A 129 -11.01 -5.00 5.98
CA GLN A 129 -11.54 -5.42 4.69
C GLN A 129 -13.06 -5.58 4.82
N SER A 130 -13.84 -5.13 3.83
CA SER A 130 -15.27 -5.45 3.83
C SER A 130 -15.43 -6.96 3.70
N PRO A 131 -16.23 -7.62 4.56
CA PRO A 131 -16.64 -8.99 4.29
C PRO A 131 -17.53 -8.99 3.04
N PHE A 132 -17.36 -10.04 2.23
CA PHE A 132 -18.15 -10.33 1.03
C PHE A 132 -19.66 -10.30 1.29
#